data_AF-A0A5J4PE73-F1
#
_entry.id   AF-A0A5J4PE73-F1
#
_cell.length_a   1.000
_cell.length_b   1.000
_cell.length_c   1.000
_cell.angle_alpha   90.00
_cell.angle_beta   90.00
_cell.angle_gamma   90.00
#
_symmetry.space_group_name_H-M   'P 1'
#
loop_
_entity.id
_entity.type
_entity.pdbx_description
1 polymer ?
#
loop_
_entity_poly.entity_id
_entity_poly.type
_entity_poly.pdbx_seq_one_letter_code
_entity_poly.pdbx_strand_id
1 'polypeptide(L)'
;TPVDTVADEPLRVRYNVPDVNAEFNDTCGLLWQHAQINLLDVLTDETGVLIPSFIVLEPDYLIDISALAECFREYGHHPANYNLGKLQPAGNSRPLLLGNIANLFLDEWIHAPQKADYKACMKKAFQRYAIELIACADLRDPEIEKQFFADSKLHFENIGRTVTETFRMPGYELDKTDAVIEPSYVCEALGLQGRLDYMQRDMLSFIEMKSGKADEYAIQGKIEPKENH
;
A
#
# COMPACT_ATOMS: atom_id res chain seq x y z
N THR A 1 14.35 -16.44 -20.89
CA THR A 1 15.05 -16.53 -19.60
C THR A 1 16.51 -16.29 -19.85
N PRO A 2 17.11 -15.20 -19.34
CA PRO A 2 18.54 -15.23 -19.10
C PRO A 2 18.77 -16.38 -18.13
N VAL A 3 19.67 -17.29 -18.48
CA VAL A 3 20.12 -18.31 -17.53
C VAL A 3 21.01 -17.58 -16.55
N ASP A 4 20.63 -17.55 -15.27
CA ASP A 4 21.49 -17.02 -14.22
C ASP A 4 22.81 -17.79 -14.26
N THR A 5 23.84 -17.13 -14.79
CA THR A 5 25.20 -17.64 -14.75
C THR A 5 25.73 -17.38 -13.35
N VAL A 6 25.82 -18.45 -12.56
CA VAL A 6 26.50 -18.41 -11.27
C VAL A 6 27.98 -18.20 -11.54
N ALA A 7 28.55 -17.12 -11.01
CA ALA A 7 29.99 -16.92 -11.02
C ALA A 7 30.65 -17.90 -10.04
N ASP A 8 31.65 -18.65 -10.50
CA ASP A 8 32.41 -19.58 -9.65
C ASP A 8 33.33 -18.84 -8.65
N GLU A 9 33.64 -17.57 -8.93
CA GLU A 9 34.49 -16.72 -8.10
C GLU A 9 33.70 -15.60 -7.40
N PRO A 10 34.10 -15.20 -6.18
CA PRO A 10 33.42 -14.14 -5.45
C PRO A 10 33.59 -12.79 -6.17
N LEU A 11 32.46 -12.16 -6.48
CA LEU A 11 32.41 -10.82 -7.05
C LEU A 11 32.71 -9.77 -5.97
N ARG A 12 33.45 -8.73 -6.34
CA ARG A 12 33.77 -7.63 -5.44
C ARG A 12 32.73 -6.53 -5.60
N VAL A 13 32.17 -6.08 -4.48
CA VAL A 13 31.18 -5.01 -4.42
C VAL A 13 31.77 -3.82 -3.68
N ARG A 14 31.62 -2.62 -4.23
CA ARG A 14 32.03 -1.36 -3.62
C ARG A 14 30.79 -0.60 -3.14
N TYR A 15 30.73 -0.38 -1.84
CA TYR A 15 29.76 0.50 -1.18
C TYR A 15 30.46 1.74 -0.62
N ASN A 16 29.72 2.66 -0.01
CA ASN A 16 30.23 3.94 0.50
C ASN A 16 30.76 4.87 -0.63
N VAL A 17 30.12 4.83 -1.78
CA VAL A 17 30.38 5.77 -2.88
C VAL A 17 29.47 6.99 -2.69
N PRO A 18 30.03 8.21 -2.54
CA PRO A 18 29.24 9.43 -2.41
C PRO A 18 28.24 9.60 -3.55
N ASP A 19 27.03 10.07 -3.23
CA ASP A 19 25.92 10.29 -4.16
C ASP A 19 25.43 9.05 -4.94
N VAL A 20 25.93 7.86 -4.61
CA VAL A 20 25.52 6.59 -5.23
C VAL A 20 24.91 5.64 -4.21
N ASN A 21 25.67 5.25 -3.18
CA ASN A 21 25.22 4.23 -2.23
C ASN A 21 25.74 4.45 -0.79
N ALA A 22 26.23 5.65 -0.47
CA ALA A 22 26.68 6.00 0.87
C ALA A 22 25.56 5.92 1.94
N GLU A 23 24.28 6.04 1.53
CA GLU A 23 23.14 5.88 2.44
C GLU A 23 23.04 4.46 3.02
N PHE A 24 23.62 3.46 2.35
CA PHE A 24 23.61 2.05 2.81
C PHE A 24 24.75 1.72 3.77
N ASN A 25 25.59 2.69 4.18
CA ASN A 25 26.73 2.41 5.05
C ASN A 25 26.34 1.74 6.36
N ASP A 26 25.25 2.19 6.99
CA ASP A 26 24.76 1.61 8.23
C ASP A 26 24.26 0.18 8.00
N THR A 27 23.52 -0.07 6.91
CA THR A 27 23.09 -1.41 6.50
C THR A 27 24.28 -2.33 6.25
N CYS A 28 25.28 -1.87 5.49
CA CYS A 28 26.49 -2.62 5.19
C CYS A 28 27.30 -2.96 6.45
N GLY A 29 27.28 -2.09 7.47
CA GLY A 29 27.90 -2.34 8.77
C GLY A 29 27.20 -3.43 9.60
N LEU A 30 25.96 -3.78 9.25
CA LEU A 30 25.14 -4.80 9.93
C LEU A 30 25.12 -6.15 9.20
N LEU A 31 25.76 -6.26 8.03
CA LEU A 31 25.80 -7.50 7.26
C LEU A 31 26.55 -8.61 8.00
N TRP A 32 26.13 -9.85 7.79
CA TRP A 32 26.79 -11.04 8.31
C TRP A 32 27.29 -11.94 7.17
N GLN A 33 28.18 -12.87 7.51
CA GLN A 33 28.69 -13.84 6.55
C GLN A 33 27.53 -14.72 6.05
N HIS A 34 27.44 -14.87 4.72
CA HIS A 34 26.36 -15.58 4.03
C HIS A 34 24.98 -14.89 4.05
N ALA A 35 24.90 -13.61 4.44
CA ALA A 35 23.71 -12.81 4.18
C ALA A 35 23.39 -12.78 2.67
N GLN A 36 22.12 -12.94 2.33
CA GLN A 36 21.66 -12.79 0.96
C GLN A 36 21.45 -11.31 0.68
N ILE A 37 22.00 -10.83 -0.44
CA ILE A 37 21.81 -9.46 -0.89
C ILE A 37 21.33 -9.45 -2.34
N ASN A 38 20.46 -8.50 -2.65
CA ASN A 38 20.13 -8.16 -4.02
C ASN A 38 20.69 -6.77 -4.35
N LEU A 39 21.39 -6.68 -5.48
CA LEU A 39 22.06 -5.47 -5.95
C LEU A 39 21.27 -4.91 -7.13
N LEU A 40 20.80 -3.67 -7.02
CA LEU A 40 20.01 -3.03 -8.08
C LEU A 40 20.81 -1.90 -8.72
N ASP A 41 20.56 -1.71 -10.02
CA ASP A 41 21.19 -0.68 -10.85
C ASP A 41 22.71 -0.66 -10.65
N VAL A 42 23.36 -1.72 -11.15
CA VAL A 42 24.76 -2.02 -10.87
C VAL A 42 25.65 -1.51 -11.99
N LEU A 43 26.53 -0.56 -11.66
CA LEU A 43 27.64 -0.15 -12.51
C LEU A 43 28.83 -1.09 -12.28
N THR A 44 29.61 -1.36 -13.33
CA THR A 44 30.86 -2.12 -13.22
C THR A 44 32.02 -1.21 -13.57
N ASP A 45 33.00 -1.09 -12.68
CA ASP A 45 34.20 -0.30 -12.97
C ASP A 45 35.19 -1.02 -13.88
N GLU A 46 36.22 -0.31 -14.35
CA GLU A 46 37.25 -0.84 -15.26
C GLU A 46 38.01 -2.06 -14.69
N THR A 47 37.94 -2.27 -13.36
CA THR A 47 38.59 -3.38 -12.66
C THR A 47 37.64 -4.55 -12.38
N GLY A 48 36.39 -4.48 -12.88
CA GLY A 48 35.37 -5.50 -12.68
C GLY A 48 34.68 -5.45 -11.31
N VAL A 49 34.82 -4.34 -10.55
CA VAL A 49 34.15 -4.16 -9.26
C VAL A 49 32.75 -3.62 -9.48
N LEU A 50 31.78 -4.23 -8.81
CA LEU A 50 30.37 -3.84 -8.85
C LEU A 50 30.10 -2.65 -7.94
N ILE A 51 29.39 -1.65 -8.44
CA ILE A 51 28.96 -0.44 -7.73
C ILE A 51 27.43 -0.35 -7.87
N PRO A 52 26.68 -0.90 -6.91
CA PRO A 52 25.21 -0.87 -6.94
C PRO A 52 24.68 0.50 -6.48
N SER A 53 23.61 0.99 -7.10
CA SER A 53 22.87 2.15 -6.58
C SER A 53 21.98 1.77 -5.39
N PHE A 54 21.46 0.53 -5.35
CA PHE A 54 20.62 0.06 -4.23
C PHE A 54 21.08 -1.31 -3.72
N ILE A 55 21.08 -1.48 -2.40
CA ILE A 55 21.46 -2.73 -1.73
C ILE A 55 20.30 -3.20 -0.86
N VAL A 56 19.72 -4.34 -1.22
CA VAL A 56 18.61 -4.97 -0.48
C VAL A 56 19.15 -6.16 0.29
N LEU A 57 18.96 -6.15 1.61
CA LEU A 57 19.33 -7.25 2.50
C LEU A 57 18.18 -8.23 2.66
N GLU A 58 18.45 -9.52 2.51
CA GLU A 58 17.49 -10.62 2.64
C GLU A 58 16.21 -10.35 1.84
N PRO A 59 16.30 -10.24 0.50
CA PRO A 59 15.14 -9.91 -0.35
C PRO A 59 14.01 -10.95 -0.26
N ASP A 60 14.32 -12.19 0.14
CA ASP A 60 13.33 -13.24 0.38
C ASP A 60 12.49 -12.98 1.65
N TYR A 61 12.94 -12.10 2.54
CA TYR A 61 12.19 -11.66 3.70
C TYR A 61 11.22 -10.53 3.32
N LEU A 62 10.08 -10.91 2.77
CA LEU A 62 9.09 -9.96 2.27
C LEU A 62 8.52 -9.05 3.38
N ILE A 63 8.67 -7.74 3.20
CA ILE A 63 8.13 -6.71 4.08
C ILE A 63 6.89 -6.07 3.44
N ASP A 64 5.79 -5.98 4.19
CA ASP A 64 4.61 -5.23 3.75
C ASP A 64 4.96 -3.75 3.57
N ILE A 65 4.62 -3.18 2.41
CA ILE A 65 4.88 -1.78 2.09
C ILE A 65 4.24 -0.82 3.12
N SER A 66 3.08 -1.20 3.67
CA SER A 66 2.41 -0.42 4.72
C SER A 66 3.22 -0.41 6.01
N ALA A 67 3.86 -1.53 6.37
CA ALA A 67 4.72 -1.60 7.56
C ALA A 67 6.01 -0.79 7.38
N LEU A 68 6.56 -0.75 6.15
CA LEU A 68 7.65 0.16 5.81
C LEU A 68 7.19 1.63 5.89
N ALA A 69 6.03 1.97 5.33
CA ALA A 69 5.48 3.33 5.39
C ALA A 69 5.24 3.79 6.84
N GLU A 70 4.78 2.91 7.73
CA GLU A 70 4.63 3.19 9.16
C GLU A 70 5.93 3.48 9.91
N CYS A 71 7.09 3.18 9.31
CA CYS A 71 8.37 3.58 9.86
C CYS A 71 8.63 5.08 9.72
N PHE A 72 7.92 5.74 8.80
CA PHE A 72 7.94 7.19 8.59
C PHE A 72 6.76 7.83 9.32
N ARG A 73 7.07 8.73 10.24
CA ARG A 73 6.09 9.52 11.02
C ARG A 73 6.33 10.99 10.73
N GLU A 74 5.33 11.83 11.03
CA GLU A 74 5.43 13.29 10.85
C GLU A 74 6.63 13.91 11.58
N TYR A 75 7.03 13.32 12.69
CA TYR A 75 8.14 13.78 13.53
C TYR A 75 9.48 13.08 13.24
N GLY A 76 9.57 12.21 12.22
CA GLY A 76 10.80 11.52 11.84
C GLY A 76 10.59 10.07 11.42
N HIS A 77 11.67 9.40 11.04
CA HIS A 77 11.65 8.01 10.59
C HIS A 77 12.63 7.17 11.41
N HIS A 78 12.26 5.94 11.74
CA HIS A 78 13.15 5.00 12.43
C HIS A 78 12.69 3.54 12.22
N PRO A 79 13.59 2.59 11.88
CA PRO A 79 13.22 1.20 11.62
C PRO A 79 12.62 0.48 12.83
N ALA A 80 12.94 0.90 14.06
CA ALA A 80 12.33 0.34 15.27
C ALA A 80 10.80 0.54 15.35
N ASN A 81 10.22 1.48 14.59
CA ASN A 81 8.77 1.64 14.49
C ASN A 81 8.10 0.38 13.91
N TYR A 82 8.77 -0.36 13.03
CA TYR A 82 8.30 -1.65 12.54
C TYR A 82 8.10 -2.65 13.68
N ASN A 83 9.11 -2.79 14.54
CA ASN A 83 9.04 -3.69 15.70
C ASN A 83 8.02 -3.21 16.73
N LEU A 84 7.93 -1.89 16.96
CA LEU A 84 6.94 -1.32 17.84
C LEU A 84 5.51 -1.62 17.36
N GLY A 85 5.23 -1.44 16.07
CA GLY A 85 3.93 -1.74 15.48
C GLY A 85 3.50 -3.19 15.68
N LYS A 86 4.45 -4.15 15.58
CA LYS A 86 4.18 -5.57 15.84
C LYS A 86 3.89 -5.89 17.30
N LEU A 87 4.41 -5.11 18.24
CA LEU A 87 4.22 -5.31 19.68
C LEU A 87 3.00 -4.58 20.23
N GLN A 88 2.50 -3.58 19.50
CA GLN A 88 1.32 -2.83 19.90
C GLN A 88 0.04 -3.65 19.64
N PRO A 89 -0.97 -3.55 20.53
CA PRO A 89 -2.26 -4.15 20.25
C PRO A 89 -2.89 -3.46 19.04
N ALA A 90 -3.47 -4.27 18.15
CA ALA A 90 -4.22 -3.74 17.01
C ALA A 90 -5.34 -2.82 17.52
N GLY A 91 -5.34 -1.57 17.05
CA GLY A 91 -6.38 -0.61 17.38
C GLY A 91 -7.72 -1.00 16.75
N ASN A 92 -8.81 -0.83 17.48
CA ASN A 92 -10.17 -0.94 16.94
C ASN A 92 -10.85 0.43 16.98
N SER A 93 -10.40 1.33 16.11
CA SER A 93 -10.86 2.71 16.07
C SER A 93 -12.00 2.90 15.06
N ARG A 94 -12.84 3.90 15.30
CA ARG A 94 -13.93 4.29 14.38
C ARG A 94 -13.42 4.56 12.94
N PRO A 95 -12.32 5.30 12.70
CA PRO A 95 -11.80 5.52 11.35
C PRO A 95 -11.36 4.23 10.64
N LEU A 96 -10.75 3.29 11.38
CA LEU A 96 -10.31 2.01 10.83
C LEU A 96 -11.53 1.17 10.38
N LEU A 97 -12.54 1.08 11.25
CA LEU A 97 -13.80 0.41 10.93
C LEU A 97 -14.50 1.01 9.70
N LEU A 98 -14.57 2.35 9.65
CA LEU A 98 -15.17 3.05 8.53
C LEU A 98 -14.41 2.78 7.22
N GLY A 99 -13.07 2.73 7.26
CA GLY A 99 -12.23 2.35 6.12
C GLY A 99 -12.50 0.92 5.65
N ASN A 100 -12.54 -0.05 6.57
CA ASN A 100 -12.83 -1.45 6.24
C ASN A 100 -14.22 -1.65 5.62
N ILE A 101 -15.21 -0.87 6.07
CA ILE A 101 -16.55 -0.85 5.50
C ILE A 101 -16.57 -0.16 4.14
N ALA A 102 -15.82 0.92 3.96
CA ALA A 102 -15.66 1.60 2.68
C ALA A 102 -15.05 0.68 1.62
N ASN A 103 -14.03 -0.11 1.95
CA ASN A 103 -13.45 -1.11 1.04
C ASN A 103 -14.49 -2.15 0.60
N LEU A 104 -15.34 -2.61 1.53
CA LEU A 104 -16.47 -3.49 1.18
C LEU A 104 -17.44 -2.79 0.23
N PHE A 105 -17.72 -1.50 0.41
CA PHE A 105 -18.61 -0.78 -0.51
C PHE A 105 -18.02 -0.64 -1.91
N LEU A 106 -16.71 -0.43 -2.04
CA LEU A 106 -16.07 -0.42 -3.35
C LEU A 106 -16.31 -1.75 -4.06
N ASP A 107 -16.02 -2.87 -3.39
CA ASP A 107 -16.25 -4.22 -3.91
C ASP A 107 -17.71 -4.40 -4.40
N GLU A 108 -18.68 -4.03 -3.57
CA GLU A 108 -20.10 -4.13 -3.93
C GLU A 108 -20.49 -3.24 -5.12
N TRP A 109 -19.92 -2.04 -5.24
CA TRP A 109 -20.18 -1.13 -6.36
C TRP A 109 -19.57 -1.59 -7.68
N ILE A 110 -18.37 -2.17 -7.62
CA ILE A 110 -17.70 -2.76 -8.78
C ILE A 110 -18.54 -3.91 -9.32
N HIS A 111 -18.96 -4.84 -8.45
CA HIS A 111 -19.73 -6.02 -8.85
C HIS A 111 -21.22 -5.74 -9.11
N ALA A 112 -21.77 -4.59 -8.68
CA ALA A 112 -23.16 -4.26 -8.93
C ALA A 112 -23.44 -4.04 -10.43
N PRO A 113 -24.49 -4.63 -11.00
CA PRO A 113 -24.78 -4.47 -12.43
C PRO A 113 -25.17 -3.03 -12.81
N GLN A 114 -25.86 -2.33 -11.91
CA GLN A 114 -26.23 -0.91 -12.10
C GLN A 114 -25.96 -0.09 -10.84
N LYS A 115 -26.56 -0.48 -9.72
CA LYS A 115 -26.47 0.24 -8.45
C LYS A 115 -26.43 -0.74 -7.30
N ALA A 116 -25.46 -0.57 -6.40
CA ALA A 116 -25.42 -1.32 -5.15
C ALA A 116 -26.56 -0.86 -4.22
N ASP A 117 -27.10 -1.79 -3.41
CA ASP A 117 -28.08 -1.44 -2.38
C ASP A 117 -27.38 -1.22 -1.03
N TYR A 118 -27.48 -0.01 -0.51
CA TYR A 118 -26.85 0.36 0.76
C TYR A 118 -27.27 -0.56 1.91
N LYS A 119 -28.57 -0.93 2.00
CA LYS A 119 -29.04 -1.77 3.10
C LYS A 119 -28.47 -3.18 3.02
N ALA A 120 -28.43 -3.76 1.83
CA ALA A 120 -27.77 -5.05 1.60
C ALA A 120 -26.28 -5.00 1.92
N CYS A 121 -25.57 -3.96 1.49
CA CYS A 121 -24.13 -3.77 1.76
C CYS A 121 -23.88 -3.61 3.26
N MET A 122 -24.66 -2.79 3.95
CA MET A 122 -24.57 -2.62 5.40
C MET A 122 -24.83 -3.93 6.15
N LYS A 123 -25.81 -4.73 5.70
CA LYS A 123 -26.06 -6.04 6.30
C LYS A 123 -24.82 -6.95 6.19
N LYS A 124 -24.15 -6.96 5.04
CA LYS A 124 -22.88 -7.68 4.86
C LYS A 124 -21.77 -7.12 5.76
N ALA A 125 -21.64 -5.80 5.84
CA ALA A 125 -20.70 -5.13 6.72
C ALA A 125 -20.91 -5.52 8.20
N PHE A 126 -22.15 -5.50 8.69
CA PHE A 126 -22.48 -5.97 10.03
C PHE A 126 -22.14 -7.44 10.25
N GLN A 127 -22.34 -8.31 9.25
CA GLN A 127 -21.99 -9.72 9.35
C GLN A 127 -20.47 -9.93 9.42
N ARG A 128 -19.70 -9.16 8.64
CA ARG A 128 -18.24 -9.28 8.56
C ARG A 128 -17.54 -8.67 9.77
N TYR A 129 -18.01 -7.53 10.25
CA TYR A 129 -17.36 -6.72 11.29
C TYR A 129 -18.16 -6.68 12.60
N ALA A 130 -18.95 -7.72 12.88
CA ALA A 130 -19.86 -7.75 14.03
C ALA A 130 -19.11 -7.52 15.36
N ILE A 131 -17.96 -8.18 15.52
CA ILE A 131 -17.17 -8.13 16.75
C ILE A 131 -16.54 -6.75 16.90
N GLU A 132 -15.96 -6.22 15.83
CA GLU A 132 -15.26 -4.95 15.80
C GLU A 132 -16.22 -3.78 16.05
N LEU A 133 -17.43 -3.83 15.46
CA LEU A 133 -18.48 -2.84 15.72
C LEU A 133 -18.90 -2.83 17.20
N ILE A 134 -19.10 -4.02 17.81
CA ILE A 134 -19.47 -4.14 19.24
C ILE A 134 -18.31 -3.74 20.16
N ALA A 135 -17.09 -4.08 19.78
CA ALA A 135 -15.89 -3.83 20.58
C ALA A 135 -15.37 -2.39 20.46
N CYS A 136 -15.88 -1.59 19.51
CA CYS A 136 -15.46 -0.20 19.35
C CYS A 136 -16.03 0.66 20.48
N ALA A 137 -15.16 1.15 21.36
CA ALA A 137 -15.56 1.91 22.54
C ALA A 137 -16.34 3.20 22.19
N ASP A 138 -15.94 3.87 21.10
CA ASP A 138 -16.55 5.11 20.63
C ASP A 138 -18.01 4.91 20.21
N LEU A 139 -18.36 3.75 19.66
CA LEU A 139 -19.72 3.44 19.20
C LEU A 139 -20.69 3.14 20.34
N ARG A 140 -20.24 3.19 21.60
CA ARG A 140 -21.13 3.12 22.77
C ARG A 140 -21.84 4.45 23.04
N ASP A 141 -21.30 5.55 22.53
CA ASP A 141 -21.96 6.85 22.57
C ASP A 141 -22.99 6.94 21.43
N PRO A 142 -24.30 7.12 21.74
CA PRO A 142 -25.36 7.13 20.73
C PRO A 142 -25.20 8.21 19.65
N GLU A 143 -24.66 9.38 19.98
CA GLU A 143 -24.47 10.45 19.00
C GLU A 143 -23.29 10.15 18.07
N ILE A 144 -22.21 9.57 18.62
CA ILE A 144 -21.06 9.12 17.82
C ILE A 144 -21.46 7.96 16.91
N GLU A 145 -22.23 7.00 17.42
CA GLU A 145 -22.77 5.87 16.65
C GLU A 145 -23.62 6.37 15.48
N LYS A 146 -24.54 7.29 15.75
CA LYS A 146 -25.39 7.89 14.72
C LYS A 146 -24.57 8.60 13.65
N GLN A 147 -23.54 9.35 14.05
CA GLN A 147 -22.63 10.00 13.12
C GLN A 147 -21.86 8.98 12.28
N PHE A 148 -21.36 7.90 12.90
CA PHE A 148 -20.63 6.84 12.19
C PHE A 148 -21.48 6.21 11.06
N PHE A 149 -22.76 5.92 11.31
CA PHE A 149 -23.63 5.38 10.26
C PHE A 149 -24.02 6.42 9.20
N ALA A 150 -24.08 7.71 9.57
CA ALA A 150 -24.25 8.78 8.60
C ALA A 150 -23.01 8.90 7.69
N ASP A 151 -21.81 8.85 8.27
CA ASP A 151 -20.54 8.88 7.55
C ASP A 151 -20.40 7.65 6.64
N SER A 152 -20.74 6.45 7.13
CA SER A 152 -20.76 5.22 6.35
C SER A 152 -21.66 5.35 5.12
N LYS A 153 -22.85 5.94 5.27
CA LYS A 153 -23.75 6.19 4.14
C LYS A 153 -23.14 7.19 3.14
N LEU A 154 -22.50 8.24 3.63
CA LEU A 154 -21.82 9.21 2.78
C LEU A 154 -20.68 8.57 1.99
N HIS A 155 -19.86 7.72 2.62
CA HIS A 155 -18.83 6.95 1.93
C HIS A 155 -19.43 6.05 0.84
N PHE A 156 -20.51 5.34 1.13
CA PHE A 156 -21.20 4.52 0.13
C PHE A 156 -21.65 5.33 -1.09
N GLU A 157 -22.22 6.52 -0.88
CA GLU A 157 -22.68 7.39 -1.96
C GLU A 157 -21.52 7.98 -2.76
N ASN A 158 -20.44 8.39 -2.09
CA ASN A 158 -19.26 8.95 -2.73
C ASN A 158 -18.52 7.90 -3.58
N ILE A 159 -18.30 6.70 -3.03
CA ILE A 159 -17.68 5.58 -3.75
C ILE A 159 -18.53 5.22 -4.97
N GLY A 160 -19.85 5.18 -4.80
CA GLY A 160 -20.77 4.97 -5.91
C GLY A 160 -20.57 5.99 -7.03
N ARG A 161 -20.49 7.28 -6.68
CA ARG A 161 -20.20 8.35 -7.64
C ARG A 161 -18.86 8.16 -8.34
N THR A 162 -17.80 7.81 -7.59
CA THR A 162 -16.48 7.54 -8.17
C THR A 162 -16.54 6.42 -9.20
N VAL A 163 -17.15 5.29 -8.85
CA VAL A 163 -17.25 4.12 -9.74
C VAL A 163 -18.13 4.40 -10.96
N THR A 164 -19.24 5.14 -10.81
CA THR A 164 -20.19 5.35 -11.92
C THR A 164 -19.83 6.53 -12.82
N GLU A 165 -19.20 7.57 -12.26
CA GLU A 165 -18.92 8.84 -12.95
C GLU A 165 -17.41 9.01 -13.16
N THR A 166 -16.61 9.02 -12.09
CA THR A 166 -15.18 9.37 -12.15
C THR A 166 -14.35 8.37 -12.96
N PHE A 167 -14.62 7.08 -12.83
CA PHE A 167 -13.91 6.03 -13.57
C PHE A 167 -13.91 6.27 -15.08
N ARG A 168 -15.00 6.82 -15.62
CA ARG A 168 -15.19 7.07 -17.06
C ARG A 168 -14.71 8.45 -17.50
N MET A 169 -14.22 9.28 -16.58
CA MET A 169 -13.72 10.60 -16.93
C MET A 169 -12.38 10.50 -17.69
N PRO A 170 -12.11 11.41 -18.63
CA PRO A 170 -10.81 11.47 -19.31
C PRO A 170 -9.66 11.57 -18.30
N GLY A 171 -8.60 10.79 -18.53
CA GLY A 171 -7.43 10.71 -17.64
C GLY A 171 -7.50 9.62 -16.57
N TYR A 172 -8.66 8.98 -16.35
CA TYR A 172 -8.78 7.78 -15.53
C TYR A 172 -9.03 6.54 -16.39
N GLU A 173 -10.04 6.61 -17.25
CA GLU A 173 -10.39 5.56 -18.23
C GLU A 173 -10.46 4.15 -17.62
N LEU A 174 -11.00 4.05 -16.41
CA LEU A 174 -11.14 2.80 -15.67
C LEU A 174 -12.44 2.08 -16.06
N ASP A 175 -12.33 0.83 -16.50
CA ASP A 175 -13.47 -0.07 -16.65
C ASP A 175 -13.65 -0.94 -15.40
N LYS A 176 -14.80 -0.80 -14.72
CA LYS A 176 -15.11 -1.63 -13.56
C LYS A 176 -15.28 -3.12 -13.89
N THR A 177 -15.51 -3.49 -15.15
CA THR A 177 -15.66 -4.90 -15.57
C THR A 177 -14.32 -5.63 -15.69
N ASP A 178 -13.23 -4.87 -15.82
CA ASP A 178 -11.85 -5.35 -15.82
C ASP A 178 -11.14 -5.16 -14.47
N ALA A 179 -11.91 -4.87 -13.42
CA ALA A 179 -11.42 -4.72 -12.07
C ALA A 179 -10.88 -6.03 -11.47
N VAL A 180 -9.75 -5.92 -10.79
CA VAL A 180 -9.21 -6.90 -9.85
C VAL A 180 -9.22 -6.25 -8.47
N ILE A 181 -10.01 -6.79 -7.54
CA ILE A 181 -10.19 -6.25 -6.20
C ILE A 181 -9.26 -6.96 -5.22
N GLU A 182 -8.66 -6.19 -4.31
CA GLU A 182 -7.71 -6.66 -3.30
C GLU A 182 -6.52 -7.48 -3.87
N PRO A 183 -5.92 -7.16 -5.04
CA PRO A 183 -4.79 -7.93 -5.55
C PRO A 183 -3.57 -7.77 -4.65
N SER A 184 -2.93 -8.91 -4.36
CA SER A 184 -1.62 -8.94 -3.70
C SER A 184 -0.51 -8.87 -4.75
N TYR A 185 0.58 -8.21 -4.42
CA TYR A 185 1.77 -8.13 -5.26
C TYR A 185 3.04 -8.36 -4.45
N VAL A 186 4.07 -8.80 -5.15
CA VAL A 186 5.42 -9.01 -4.61
C VAL A 186 6.41 -8.32 -5.53
N CYS A 187 7.34 -7.55 -4.94
CA CYS A 187 8.50 -7.00 -5.60
C CYS A 187 9.73 -7.74 -5.08
N GLU A 188 10.09 -8.84 -5.77
CA GLU A 188 11.24 -9.69 -5.44
C GLU A 188 12.53 -8.87 -5.39
N ALA A 189 12.67 -7.90 -6.29
CA ALA A 189 13.85 -7.05 -6.37
C ALA A 189 14.11 -6.26 -5.07
N LEU A 190 13.05 -5.80 -4.41
CA LEU A 190 13.12 -4.97 -3.19
C LEU A 190 12.80 -5.75 -1.90
N GLY A 191 12.41 -7.02 -2.00
CA GLY A 191 11.87 -7.78 -0.87
C GLY A 191 10.62 -7.16 -0.27
N LEU A 192 9.76 -6.57 -1.11
CA LEU A 192 8.53 -5.92 -0.68
C LEU A 192 7.31 -6.72 -1.12
N GLN A 193 6.26 -6.68 -0.31
CA GLN A 193 4.94 -7.15 -0.69
C GLN A 193 3.88 -6.11 -0.31
N GLY A 194 2.70 -6.28 -0.87
CA GLY A 194 1.59 -5.43 -0.49
C GLY A 194 0.28 -5.90 -1.11
N ARG A 195 -0.76 -5.14 -0.79
CA ARG A 195 -2.10 -5.32 -1.33
C ARG A 195 -2.63 -3.97 -1.76
N LEU A 196 -3.19 -3.91 -2.97
CA LEU A 196 -3.89 -2.76 -3.49
C LEU A 196 -5.39 -2.94 -3.26
N ASP A 197 -6.17 -1.88 -3.16
CA ASP A 197 -7.64 -2.02 -3.05
C ASP A 197 -8.27 -2.38 -4.41
N TYR A 198 -7.74 -1.83 -5.50
CA TYR A 198 -8.25 -2.03 -6.86
C TYR A 198 -7.12 -1.93 -7.89
N MET A 199 -7.17 -2.78 -8.92
CA MET A 199 -6.29 -2.71 -10.07
C MET A 199 -7.05 -3.07 -11.35
N GLN A 200 -6.73 -2.42 -12.48
CA GLN A 200 -7.13 -2.89 -13.79
C GLN A 200 -6.40 -4.19 -14.14
N ARG A 201 -7.05 -5.09 -14.89
CA ARG A 201 -6.45 -6.36 -15.30
C ARG A 201 -5.16 -6.20 -16.14
N ASP A 202 -5.02 -5.07 -16.84
CA ASP A 202 -3.81 -4.72 -17.59
C ASP A 202 -2.63 -4.29 -16.71
N MET A 203 -2.84 -4.13 -15.39
CA MET A 203 -1.86 -3.69 -14.39
C MET A 203 -1.31 -2.27 -14.62
N LEU A 204 -1.93 -1.47 -15.49
CA LEU A 204 -1.47 -0.11 -15.80
C LEU A 204 -2.04 0.93 -14.84
N SER A 205 -3.20 0.65 -14.26
CA SER A 205 -3.92 1.57 -13.38
C SER A 205 -4.37 0.86 -12.11
N PHE A 206 -4.18 1.52 -10.97
CA PHE A 206 -4.64 1.04 -9.67
C PHE A 206 -5.23 2.17 -8.83
N ILE A 207 -6.03 1.81 -7.83
CA ILE A 207 -6.56 2.73 -6.83
C ILE A 207 -6.19 2.22 -5.45
N GLU A 208 -5.72 3.14 -4.62
CA GLU A 208 -5.52 2.97 -3.19
C GLU A 208 -6.56 3.83 -2.46
N MET A 209 -7.40 3.21 -1.65
CA MET A 209 -8.41 3.91 -0.87
C MET A 209 -7.80 4.53 0.39
N LYS A 210 -8.26 5.75 0.71
CA LYS A 210 -7.95 6.43 1.97
C LYS A 210 -9.25 6.96 2.56
N SER A 211 -9.53 6.63 3.81
CA SER A 211 -10.72 7.08 4.55
C SER A 211 -10.50 8.37 5.35
N GLY A 212 -9.30 8.96 5.27
CA GLY A 212 -8.94 10.22 5.93
C GLY A 212 -9.57 11.47 5.31
N LYS A 213 -9.36 12.64 5.93
CA LYS A 213 -9.86 13.92 5.40
C LYS A 213 -9.12 14.29 4.12
N ALA A 214 -9.87 14.63 3.07
CA ALA A 214 -9.33 15.05 1.78
C ALA A 214 -8.46 16.33 1.85
N ASP A 215 -8.59 17.14 2.89
CA ASP A 215 -7.86 18.40 3.06
C ASP A 215 -6.34 18.22 3.16
N GLU A 216 -5.86 17.06 3.61
CA GLU A 216 -4.41 16.74 3.65
C GLU A 216 -3.82 16.54 2.25
N TYR A 217 -4.66 16.26 1.25
CA TYR A 217 -4.28 16.08 -0.16
C TYR A 217 -4.94 17.09 -1.08
N ALA A 218 -5.44 18.21 -0.55
CA ALA A 218 -5.96 19.30 -1.35
C ALA A 218 -4.83 19.96 -2.15
N ILE A 219 -4.43 19.31 -3.25
CA ILE A 219 -3.78 19.95 -4.38
C ILE A 219 -4.82 20.93 -4.93
N GLN A 220 -4.84 22.15 -4.37
CA GLN A 220 -5.71 23.21 -4.86
C GLN A 220 -5.42 23.42 -6.35
N GLY A 221 -6.39 23.04 -7.19
CA GLY A 221 -6.40 23.38 -8.62
C GLY A 221 -5.81 22.37 -9.60
N LYS A 222 -5.34 21.18 -9.18
CA LYS A 222 -4.91 20.14 -10.14
C LYS A 222 -5.19 18.72 -9.62
N ILE A 223 -6.33 18.19 -10.02
CA ILE A 223 -6.46 16.74 -10.21
C ILE A 223 -6.01 16.50 -11.67
N GLU A 224 -4.72 16.64 -11.92
CA GLU A 224 -4.13 16.18 -13.17
C GLU A 224 -3.64 14.74 -12.93
N PRO A 225 -3.99 13.77 -13.80
CA PRO A 225 -3.28 12.51 -13.83
C PRO A 225 -1.79 12.83 -13.88
N LYS A 226 -0.99 12.28 -12.98
CA LYS A 226 0.46 12.35 -13.14
C LYS A 226 0.78 11.53 -14.38
N GLU A 227 0.97 12.20 -15.52
CA GLU A 227 1.56 11.55 -16.68
C GLU A 227 2.96 11.06 -16.29
N ASN A 228 3.19 9.79 -16.61
CA ASN A 228 4.36 8.96 -16.30
C ASN A 228 5.69 9.72 -16.18
N HIS A 229 6.40 9.46 -15.07
CA HIS A 229 7.86 9.53 -15.02
C HIS A 229 8.42 8.13 -15.24
#